data_AF-A0A934M6G0-F1
#
_entry.id   AF-A0A934M6G0-F1
#
_cell.length_a   1.000
_cell.length_b   1.000
_cell.length_c   1.000
_cell.angle_alpha   90.00
_cell.angle_beta   90.00
_cell.angle_gamma   90.00
#
_symmetry.space_group_name_H-M   'P 1'
#
loop_
_entity.id
_entity.type
_entity.pdbx_description
1 polymer ?
#
loop_
_entity_poly.entity_id
_entity_poly.type
_entity_poly.pdbx_seq_one_letter_code
_entity_poly.pdbx_strand_id
1 'polypeptide(L)'
;MPKKKPLFTDVNRVEVVTNIVTGEKGPVLSLDRIEEDGTLSNILLLNIYDAKHLSEACTRYLGQSFIANFDGFTSGLSAKDHEEIHGDD
;
A
#
# COMPACT_ATOMS: atom_id res chain seq x y z
N MET A 1 -20.15 15.90 -12.11
CA MET A 1 -19.04 15.09 -12.66
C MET A 1 -18.91 13.84 -11.83
N PRO A 2 -18.61 12.65 -12.40
CA PRO A 2 -18.45 11.44 -11.59
C PRO A 2 -17.28 11.59 -10.62
N LYS A 3 -17.48 11.26 -9.34
CA LYS A 3 -16.41 11.23 -8.34
C LYS A 3 -15.29 10.29 -8.81
N LYS A 4 -14.05 10.77 -8.87
CA LYS A 4 -12.89 9.91 -9.16
C LYS A 4 -12.76 8.91 -8.01
N LYS A 5 -12.73 7.61 -8.34
CA LYS A 5 -12.55 6.56 -7.33
C LYS A 5 -11.10 6.62 -6.80
N PRO A 6 -10.88 6.67 -5.48
CA PRO A 6 -9.53 6.65 -4.93
C PRO A 6 -8.81 5.36 -5.29
N LEU A 7 -7.52 5.46 -5.54
CA LEU A 7 -6.64 4.30 -5.73
C LEU A 7 -6.42 3.61 -4.38
N PHE A 8 -6.15 4.40 -3.34
CA PHE A 8 -6.04 3.95 -1.96
C PHE A 8 -6.37 5.10 -1.00
N THR A 9 -6.52 4.73 0.26
CA THR A 9 -6.66 5.68 1.38
C THR A 9 -5.46 5.49 2.29
N ASP A 10 -4.76 6.57 2.63
CA ASP A 10 -3.61 6.49 3.54
C ASP A 10 -4.06 6.21 5.00
N VAL A 11 -3.09 6.00 5.89
CA VAL A 11 -3.35 5.74 7.31
C VAL A 11 -4.03 6.91 8.03
N ASN A 12 -3.96 8.12 7.47
CA ASN A 12 -4.59 9.34 7.99
C ASN A 12 -5.96 9.62 7.33
N ARG A 13 -6.53 8.64 6.62
CA ARG A 13 -7.82 8.73 5.91
C ARG A 13 -7.81 9.70 4.73
N VAL A 14 -6.66 9.95 4.13
CA VAL A 14 -6.52 10.75 2.91
C VAL A 14 -6.81 9.88 1.70
N GLU A 15 -7.84 10.23 0.93
CA GLU A 15 -8.14 9.59 -0.36
C GLU A 15 -7.16 10.07 -1.44
N VAL A 16 -6.43 9.13 -2.05
CA VAL A 16 -5.39 9.43 -3.04
C VAL A 16 -5.78 8.84 -4.40
N VAL A 17 -5.61 9.64 -5.46
CA VAL A 17 -5.70 9.20 -6.86
C VAL A 17 -4.36 9.38 -7.55
N THR A 18 -4.15 8.64 -8.62
CA THR A 18 -2.96 8.79 -9.48
C THR A 18 -3.36 9.15 -10.91
N ASN A 19 -2.52 9.97 -11.56
CA ASN A 19 -2.68 10.34 -12.96
C ASN A 19 -1.29 10.39 -13.62
N ILE A 20 -1.17 9.99 -14.89
CA ILE A 20 0.02 10.28 -15.69
C ILE A 20 -0.21 11.61 -16.38
N VAL A 21 0.70 12.56 -16.19
CA VAL A 21 0.62 13.91 -16.77
C VAL A 21 1.89 14.24 -17.55
N THR A 22 1.79 15.20 -18.47
CA THR A 22 2.92 15.67 -19.26
C THR A 22 3.76 16.64 -18.43
N GLY A 23 4.96 16.24 -18.04
CA GLY A 23 5.97 17.11 -17.44
C GLY A 23 6.95 17.68 -18.48
N GLU A 24 7.78 18.64 -18.05
CA GLU A 24 8.75 19.32 -18.93
C GLU A 24 9.77 18.37 -19.59
N LYS A 25 10.14 17.29 -18.89
CA LYS A 25 11.15 16.32 -19.33
C LYS A 25 10.55 14.98 -19.76
N GLY A 26 9.23 14.93 -19.94
CA GLY A 26 8.49 13.72 -20.28
C GLY A 26 7.35 13.41 -19.29
N PRO A 27 6.70 12.24 -19.43
CA PRO A 27 5.58 11.85 -18.58
C PRO A 27 6.02 11.68 -17.14
N VAL A 28 5.19 12.15 -16.21
CA VAL A 28 5.38 12.02 -14.77
C VAL A 28 4.11 11.46 -14.12
N LEU A 29 4.28 10.74 -13.02
CA LEU A 29 3.20 10.23 -12.18
C LEU A 29 2.83 11.28 -11.14
N SER A 30 1.59 11.75 -11.20
CA SER A 30 0.96 12.62 -10.21
C SER A 30 0.23 11.76 -9.18
N LEU A 31 0.46 12.04 -7.90
CA LEU A 31 -0.36 11.56 -6.78
C LEU A 31 -1.09 12.78 -6.23
N ASP A 32 -2.41 12.72 -6.22
CA ASP A 32 -3.25 13.84 -5.81
C ASP A 32 -4.21 13.39 -4.70
N ARG A 33 -4.36 14.25 -3.68
CA ARG A 33 -5.40 14.13 -2.65
C ARG A 33 -6.73 14.57 -3.24
N ILE A 34 -7.80 13.84 -2.94
CA ILE A 34 -9.16 14.32 -3.14
C ILE A 34 -9.55 15.20 -1.93
N GLU A 35 -9.84 16.48 -2.18
CA GLU A 35 -10.34 17.41 -1.17
C GLU A 35 -11.84 17.23 -0.91
N GLU A 36 -12.36 17.83 0.17
CA GLU A 36 -13.78 17.75 0.54
C GLU A 36 -14.72 18.29 -0.55
N ASP A 37 -14.28 19.32 -1.27
CA ASP A 37 -15.01 19.91 -2.40
C ASP A 37 -14.88 19.10 -3.71
N GLY A 38 -14.13 17.98 -3.67
CA GLY A 38 -13.85 17.11 -4.80
C GLY A 38 -12.73 17.60 -5.73
N THR A 39 -12.06 18.70 -5.39
CA THR A 39 -10.86 19.16 -6.10
C THR A 39 -9.66 18.25 -5.79
N LEU A 40 -8.61 18.41 -6.59
CA LEU A 40 -7.38 17.64 -6.46
C LEU A 40 -6.25 18.56 -6.01
N SER A 41 -5.59 18.20 -4.91
CA SER A 41 -4.34 18.83 -4.48
C SER A 41 -3.18 17.88 -4.71
N ASN A 42 -2.14 18.33 -5.41
CA ASN A 42 -0.97 17.51 -5.66
C ASN A 42 -0.20 17.24 -4.36
N ILE A 43 0.11 15.96 -4.13
CA ILE A 43 0.92 15.49 -3.00
C ILE A 43 2.35 15.22 -3.48
N LEU A 44 2.47 14.58 -4.64
CA LEU A 44 3.74 14.11 -5.17
C LEU A 44 3.71 14.09 -6.70
N LEU A 45 4.86 14.42 -7.30
CA LEU A 45 5.07 14.33 -8.73
C LEU A 45 6.38 13.57 -8.98
N LEU A 46 6.31 12.43 -9.65
CA LEU A 46 7.43 11.52 -9.81
C LEU A 46 7.75 11.31 -11.28
N ASN A 47 9.02 11.43 -11.64
CA ASN A 47 9.49 10.87 -12.91
C ASN A 47 9.58 9.34 -12.80
N ILE A 48 9.92 8.68 -13.91
CA ILE A 48 10.01 7.21 -13.97
C ILE A 48 11.03 6.60 -12.99
N TYR A 49 12.15 7.27 -12.73
CA TYR A 49 13.19 6.77 -11.85
C TYR A 49 12.75 6.83 -10.39
N ASP A 50 12.18 7.95 -9.97
CA ASP A 50 11.70 8.11 -8.59
C ASP A 50 10.49 7.20 -8.32
N ALA A 51 9.60 7.03 -9.30
CA ALA A 51 8.48 6.09 -9.22
C ALA A 51 8.96 4.64 -9.04
N LYS A 52 10.05 4.26 -9.72
CA LYS A 52 10.67 2.93 -9.54
C LYS A 52 11.19 2.76 -8.11
N HIS A 53 11.90 3.75 -7.57
CA HIS A 53 12.41 3.69 -6.20
C HIS A 53 11.29 3.60 -5.16
N LEU A 54 10.19 4.35 -5.34
CA LEU A 54 9.02 4.25 -4.48
C LEU A 54 8.39 2.85 -4.53
N SER A 55 8.25 2.27 -5.72
CA SER A 55 7.74 0.91 -5.89
C SER A 55 8.59 -0.14 -5.17
N GLU A 56 9.92 -0.03 -5.26
CA GLU A 56 10.85 -0.91 -4.54
C GLU A 56 10.72 -0.77 -3.02
N ALA A 57 10.57 0.46 -2.52
CA ALA A 57 10.36 0.72 -1.09
C ALA A 57 9.04 0.10 -0.59
N CYS A 58 7.94 0.27 -1.33
CA CYS A 58 6.65 -0.36 -1.02
C CYS A 58 6.76 -1.89 -1.01
N THR A 59 7.45 -2.47 -2.01
CA THR A 59 7.66 -3.92 -2.09
C THR A 59 8.43 -4.45 -0.89
N ARG A 60 9.49 -3.76 -0.46
CA ARG A 60 10.27 -4.13 0.74
C ARG A 60 9.43 -4.07 2.01
N TYR A 61 8.62 -3.01 2.16
CA TYR A 61 7.71 -2.86 3.30
C TYR A 61 6.68 -4.00 3.37
N LEU A 62 6.07 -4.36 2.24
CA LEU A 62 5.12 -5.47 2.16
C LEU A 62 5.78 -6.81 2.53
N GLY A 63 7.00 -7.05 2.07
CA GLY A 63 7.75 -8.25 2.43
C GLY A 63 8.01 -8.37 3.94
N GLN A 64 8.46 -7.29 4.58
CA GLN A 64 8.67 -7.25 6.04
C GLN A 64 7.37 -7.40 6.82
N SER A 65 6.30 -6.73 6.36
CA SER A 65 4.98 -6.80 6.99
C SER A 65 4.39 -8.21 6.93
N PHE A 66 4.60 -8.93 5.83
CA PHE A 66 4.14 -10.31 5.70
C PHE A 66 4.86 -11.23 6.70
N ILE A 67 6.18 -11.10 6.84
CA ILE A 67 6.97 -11.87 7.81
C ILE A 67 6.51 -11.59 9.24
N ALA A 68 6.35 -10.32 9.62
CA ALA A 68 5.91 -9.93 10.96
C ALA A 68 4.49 -10.44 11.31
N ASN A 69 3.57 -10.47 10.34
CA ASN A 69 2.24 -11.03 10.54
C ASN A 69 2.25 -12.57 10.60
N PHE A 70 3.19 -13.23 9.91
CA PHE A 70 3.32 -14.69 9.95
C PHE A 70 3.92 -15.20 11.27
N ASP A 71 4.91 -14.49 11.83
CA ASP A 71 5.48 -14.80 13.16
C ASP A 71 4.45 -14.64 14.30
N GLY A 72 3.50 -13.70 14.15
CA GLY A 72 2.36 -13.57 15.06
C GLY A 72 1.30 -14.67 14.89
N PHE A 73 1.22 -15.31 13.72
CA PHE A 73 0.27 -16.39 13.43
C PHE A 73 0.82 -17.77 13.83
N THR A 74 2.12 -18.02 13.68
CA THR A 74 2.76 -19.28 14.08
C THR A 74 2.92 -19.45 15.60
N SER A 75 2.98 -18.35 16.35
CA SER A 75 2.98 -18.39 17.83
C SER A 75 1.62 -18.76 18.44
N GLY A 76 0.53 -18.75 17.66
CA GLY A 76 -0.81 -19.18 18.10
C GLY A 76 -1.11 -20.67 17.91
N LEU A 77 -0.41 -21.34 16.98
CA LEU A 77 -0.63 -22.76 16.63
C LEU A 77 0.33 -23.73 17.33
N SER A 78 1.37 -23.23 18.02
CA SER A 78 2.44 -24.10 18.52
C SER A 78 2.16 -24.82 19.86
N ALA A 79 1.12 -24.46 20.61
CA ALA A 79 0.90 -25.03 21.96
C ALA A 79 -0.39 -25.85 22.12
N LYS A 80 -1.43 -25.61 21.31
CA LYS A 80 -2.69 -26.38 21.38
C LYS A 80 -2.78 -27.50 20.35
N ASP A 81 -2.11 -27.36 19.20
CA ASP A 81 -2.21 -28.36 18.14
C ASP A 81 -1.26 -29.56 18.35
N HIS A 82 -0.36 -29.48 19.33
CA HIS A 82 0.55 -30.59 19.66
C HIS A 82 -0.07 -31.66 20.58
N GLU A 83 -1.20 -31.38 21.25
CA GLU A 83 -1.91 -32.38 22.08
C GLU A 83 -2.95 -33.19 21.28
N GLU A 84 -3.46 -32.67 20.15
CA GLU A 84 -4.49 -33.35 19.34
C GLU A 84 -3.91 -34.40 18.36
N ILE A 85 -2.59 -34.45 18.18
CA ILE A 85 -1.91 -35.40 17.27
C ILE A 85 -1.40 -36.66 18.01
N HIS A 86 -1.41 -36.68 19.35
CA HIS A 86 -0.92 -37.80 20.16
C HIS A 86 -1.95 -38.30 21.19
N GLY A 87 -3.22 -38.36 20.78
CA GLY A 87 -4.29 -38.94 21.58
C GLY A 87 -5.28 -39.75 20.75
N ASP A 88 -4.88 -40.94 20.29
CA ASP A 88 -5.66 -42.18 20.41
C ASP A 88 -4.88 -43.36 19.76
N ASP A 89 -4.54 -44.34 20.61
CA ASP A 89 -4.04 -45.73 20.39
C ASP A 89 -3.01 -46.04 19.28
#